data_AF-A0A967BKK5-F1
#
_entry.id   AF-A0A967BKK5-F1
#
_cell.length_a   1.000
_cell.length_b   1.000
_cell.length_c   1.000
_cell.angle_alpha   90.00
_cell.angle_beta   90.00
_cell.angle_gamma   90.00
#
_symmetry.space_group_name_H-M   'P 1'
#
loop_
_entity.id
_entity.type
_entity.pdbx_description
1 polymer ?
#
loop_
_entity_poly.entity_id
_entity_poly.type
_entity_poly.pdbx_seq_one_letter_code
_entity_poly.pdbx_strand_id
1 'polypeptide(L)'
;IFESANQYYQAAVIAKTLEAIILKLGFETKAHYDAHYDVILPPLAVKAGLGELGRNNILIADKFGSRVRIGAVSTNLPLDYDLPTSIGAERFCIVCKKCATNCPTKALSKNSKSNIRGIDKWTTNVENCYTIWRFYGTDCGICMAVCPFSHRNNWFHFLIRKMVKFLPMLNKTLLFFDELVYGKKWQIRD
;
A
#
# COMPACT_ATOMS: atom_id res chain seq x y z
N ILE A 1 -17.13 -0.39 4.68
CA ILE A 1 -17.39 -1.63 3.89
C ILE A 1 -17.59 -1.35 2.40
N PHE A 2 -18.60 -0.57 1.98
CA PHE A 2 -18.95 -0.40 0.57
C PHE A 2 -17.79 0.06 -0.34
N GLU A 3 -16.99 1.03 0.11
CA GLU A 3 -15.84 1.50 -0.66
C GLU A 3 -14.82 0.38 -0.92
N SER A 4 -14.37 -0.33 0.13
CA SER A 4 -13.45 -1.47 0.00
C SER A 4 -14.01 -2.55 -0.93
N ALA A 5 -15.27 -2.95 -0.71
CA ALA A 5 -15.92 -3.99 -1.49
C ALA A 5 -16.02 -3.61 -2.98
N ASN A 6 -16.37 -2.36 -3.27
CA ASN A 6 -16.40 -1.86 -4.63
C ASN A 6 -15.00 -1.89 -5.27
N GLN A 7 -13.95 -1.48 -4.56
CA GLN A 7 -12.59 -1.53 -5.11
C GLN A 7 -12.10 -2.96 -5.37
N TYR A 8 -12.50 -3.93 -4.52
CA TYR A 8 -12.21 -5.34 -4.76
C TYR A 8 -12.96 -5.88 -5.97
N TYR A 9 -14.24 -5.51 -6.13
CA TYR A 9 -15.02 -5.85 -7.30
C TYR A 9 -14.37 -5.29 -8.59
N GLN A 10 -13.97 -4.02 -8.60
CA GLN A 10 -13.30 -3.42 -9.76
C GLN A 10 -11.98 -4.13 -10.10
N ALA A 11 -11.15 -4.46 -9.10
CA ALA A 11 -9.93 -5.23 -9.32
C ALA A 11 -10.21 -6.62 -9.91
N ALA A 12 -11.26 -7.30 -9.44
CA ALA A 12 -11.68 -8.60 -9.95
C ALA A 12 -12.18 -8.52 -11.40
N VAL A 13 -13.02 -7.52 -11.73
CA VAL A 13 -13.50 -7.29 -13.09
C VAL A 13 -12.32 -7.10 -14.04
N ILE A 14 -11.38 -6.21 -13.71
CA ILE A 14 -10.19 -5.95 -14.54
C ILE A 14 -9.36 -7.22 -14.72
N ALA A 15 -9.04 -7.94 -13.63
CA ALA A 15 -8.21 -9.14 -13.69
C ALA A 15 -8.87 -10.27 -14.49
N LYS A 16 -10.18 -10.50 -14.33
CA LYS A 16 -10.93 -11.53 -15.06
C LYS A 16 -11.13 -11.18 -16.54
N THR A 17 -11.34 -9.91 -16.86
CA THR A 17 -11.38 -9.46 -18.25
C THR A 17 -10.02 -9.66 -18.93
N LEU A 18 -8.92 -9.31 -18.26
CA LEU A 18 -7.58 -9.51 -18.79
C LEU A 18 -7.25 -11.00 -18.98
N GLU A 19 -7.58 -11.84 -18.00
CA GLU A 19 -7.45 -13.30 -18.11
C GLU A 19 -8.22 -13.84 -19.33
N ALA A 20 -9.49 -13.44 -19.52
CA ALA A 20 -10.28 -13.88 -20.67
C ALA A 20 -9.68 -13.47 -22.02
N ILE A 21 -9.10 -12.26 -22.10
CA ILE A 21 -8.41 -11.78 -23.30
C ILE A 21 -7.17 -12.63 -23.58
N ILE A 22 -6.33 -12.87 -22.57
CA ILE A 22 -5.08 -13.62 -22.71
C ILE A 22 -5.35 -15.11 -23.03
N LEU A 23 -6.38 -15.71 -22.42
CA LEU A 23 -6.85 -17.06 -22.78
C LEU A 23 -7.23 -17.14 -24.26
N LYS A 24 -7.93 -16.11 -24.78
CA LYS A 24 -8.31 -16.05 -26.19
C LYS A 24 -7.11 -15.92 -27.13
N LEU A 25 -6.00 -15.38 -26.66
CA LEU A 25 -4.73 -15.33 -27.39
C LEU A 25 -3.96 -16.68 -27.36
N GLY A 26 -4.47 -17.70 -26.65
CA GLY A 26 -3.90 -19.05 -26.61
C GLY A 26 -2.86 -19.26 -25.51
N PHE A 27 -2.77 -18.37 -24.53
CA PHE A 27 -1.82 -18.45 -23.43
C PHE A 27 -2.49 -18.98 -22.16
N GLU A 28 -1.74 -19.76 -21.37
CA GLU A 28 -2.17 -20.19 -20.04
C GLU A 28 -2.17 -18.97 -19.12
N THR A 29 -3.24 -18.80 -18.34
CA THR A 29 -3.36 -17.64 -17.44
C THR A 29 -4.31 -17.89 -16.27
N LYS A 30 -4.08 -17.19 -15.16
CA LYS A 30 -4.93 -17.20 -13.97
C LYS A 30 -5.02 -15.83 -13.33
N ALA A 31 -6.25 -15.36 -13.08
CA ALA A 31 -6.51 -14.13 -12.34
C ALA A 31 -6.36 -14.33 -10.83
N HIS A 32 -5.83 -13.31 -10.16
CA HIS A 32 -5.64 -13.24 -8.71
C HIS A 32 -6.25 -11.94 -8.17
N TYR A 33 -7.26 -12.08 -7.32
CA TYR A 33 -8.00 -10.99 -6.69
C TYR A 33 -8.50 -11.45 -5.31
N ASP A 34 -9.09 -10.56 -4.51
CA ASP A 34 -9.40 -10.77 -3.09
C ASP A 34 -10.06 -12.11 -2.74
N ALA A 35 -11.04 -12.54 -3.55
CA ALA A 35 -11.76 -13.80 -3.31
C ALA A 35 -11.05 -15.05 -3.83
N HIS A 36 -10.07 -14.90 -4.73
CA HIS A 36 -9.40 -16.04 -5.37
C HIS A 36 -7.98 -15.67 -5.80
N TYR A 37 -6.97 -16.09 -5.03
CA TYR A 37 -5.56 -15.84 -5.31
C TYR A 37 -4.67 -16.96 -4.74
N ASP A 38 -3.56 -17.27 -5.41
CA ASP A 38 -2.52 -18.20 -4.91
C ASP A 38 -1.20 -17.47 -4.57
N VAL A 39 -1.19 -16.15 -4.76
CA VAL A 39 0.02 -15.31 -4.64
C VAL A 39 -0.22 -14.12 -3.73
N ILE A 40 0.84 -13.67 -3.07
CA ILE A 40 0.80 -12.46 -2.23
C ILE A 40 1.05 -11.24 -3.15
N LEU A 41 0.03 -10.42 -3.35
CA LEU A 41 0.05 -9.35 -4.36
C LEU A 41 0.98 -8.17 -4.05
N PRO A 42 1.09 -7.61 -2.81
CA PRO A 42 1.95 -6.46 -2.55
C PRO A 42 3.43 -6.59 -2.98
N PRO A 43 4.15 -7.69 -2.68
CA PRO A 43 5.53 -7.84 -3.15
C PRO A 43 5.63 -8.00 -4.67
N LEU A 44 4.64 -8.59 -5.33
CA LEU A 44 4.59 -8.67 -6.80
C LEU A 44 4.40 -7.29 -7.42
N ALA A 45 3.53 -6.47 -6.84
CA ALA A 45 3.33 -5.09 -7.29
C ALA A 45 4.61 -4.23 -7.13
N VAL A 46 5.40 -4.45 -6.07
CA VAL A 46 6.73 -3.82 -5.93
C VAL A 46 7.68 -4.29 -7.02
N LYS A 47 7.72 -5.60 -7.31
CA LYS A 47 8.55 -6.17 -8.39
C LYS A 47 8.17 -5.60 -9.76
N ALA A 48 6.89 -5.40 -10.01
CA ALA A 48 6.34 -4.78 -11.22
C ALA A 48 6.47 -3.24 -11.24
N GLY A 49 7.24 -2.63 -10.33
CA GLY A 49 7.50 -1.19 -10.36
C GLY A 49 6.33 -0.29 -9.94
N LEU A 50 5.24 -0.84 -9.40
CA LEU A 50 4.03 -0.07 -9.06
C LEU A 50 4.17 0.79 -7.79
N GLY A 51 5.24 0.59 -7.02
CA GLY A 51 5.51 1.36 -5.80
C GLY A 51 6.47 0.67 -4.84
N GLU A 52 6.42 1.07 -3.58
CA GLU A 52 7.26 0.53 -2.49
C GLU A 52 6.39 0.00 -1.34
N LEU A 53 6.90 -0.94 -0.55
CA LEU A 53 6.23 -1.38 0.67
C LEU A 53 6.38 -0.33 1.78
N GLY A 54 5.24 0.10 2.34
CA GLY A 54 5.22 0.98 3.50
C GLY A 54 5.49 0.26 4.82
N ARG A 55 5.65 1.05 5.90
CA ARG A 55 5.71 0.53 7.29
C ARG A 55 4.48 -0.30 7.68
N ASN A 56 3.33 -0.02 7.08
CA ASN A 56 2.09 -0.78 7.26
C ASN A 56 2.05 -2.09 6.45
N ASN A 57 3.13 -2.46 5.73
CA ASN A 57 3.20 -3.62 4.83
C ASN A 57 2.17 -3.62 3.70
N ILE A 58 1.63 -2.45 3.36
CA ILE A 58 0.76 -2.23 2.20
C ILE A 58 1.59 -1.54 1.11
N LEU A 59 1.27 -1.80 -0.15
CA LEU A 59 1.86 -1.10 -1.28
C LEU A 59 1.56 0.41 -1.16
N ILE A 60 2.60 1.23 -1.24
CA ILE A 60 2.48 2.67 -1.43
C ILE A 60 2.74 2.91 -2.93
N ALA A 61 1.66 3.05 -3.68
CA ALA A 61 1.70 3.37 -5.10
C ALA A 61 2.00 4.84 -5.33
N ASP A 62 2.66 5.16 -6.45
CA ASP A 62 2.78 6.56 -6.86
C ASP A 62 1.39 7.18 -7.06
N LYS A 63 1.25 8.47 -6.75
CA LYS A 63 0.00 9.27 -6.80
C LYS A 63 -1.12 8.88 -5.83
N PHE A 64 -1.30 7.59 -5.54
CA PHE A 64 -2.42 7.06 -4.74
C PHE A 64 -2.03 6.64 -3.32
N GLY A 65 -0.73 6.53 -3.04
CA GLY A 65 -0.22 6.11 -1.75
C GLY A 65 -0.68 4.69 -1.40
N SER A 66 -1.07 4.48 -0.15
CA SER A 66 -1.56 3.18 0.33
C SER A 66 -3.05 2.95 0.09
N ARG A 67 -3.73 3.79 -0.71
CA ARG A 67 -5.17 3.71 -0.97
C ARG A 67 -5.45 3.05 -2.34
N VAL A 68 -4.87 1.88 -2.54
CA VAL A 68 -5.07 1.08 -3.76
C VAL A 68 -5.44 -0.35 -3.38
N ARG A 69 -6.37 -0.93 -4.15
CA ARG A 69 -6.56 -2.38 -4.20
C ARG A 69 -5.86 -2.90 -5.45
N ILE A 70 -5.27 -4.07 -5.32
CA ILE A 70 -4.46 -4.67 -6.37
C ILE A 70 -5.05 -6.03 -6.74
N GLY A 71 -5.00 -6.33 -8.03
CA GLY A 71 -5.19 -7.67 -8.59
C GLY A 71 -3.98 -7.98 -9.47
N ALA A 72 -3.82 -9.24 -9.85
CA ALA A 72 -2.79 -9.67 -10.79
C ALA A 72 -3.33 -10.75 -11.72
N VAL A 73 -2.60 -10.99 -12.80
CA VAL A 73 -2.82 -12.11 -13.71
C VAL A 73 -1.48 -12.79 -13.91
N SER A 74 -1.39 -14.07 -13.58
CA SER A 74 -0.25 -14.90 -13.97
C SER A 74 -0.49 -15.44 -15.37
N THR A 75 0.56 -15.53 -16.20
CA THR A 75 0.47 -16.05 -17.56
C THR A 75 1.83 -16.49 -18.10
N ASN A 76 1.82 -17.38 -19.09
CA ASN A 76 3.00 -17.71 -19.90
C ASN A 76 3.14 -16.86 -21.18
N LEU A 77 2.27 -15.85 -21.38
CA LEU A 77 2.43 -14.84 -22.42
C LEU A 77 3.80 -14.16 -22.29
N PRO A 78 4.64 -14.15 -23.34
CA PRO A 78 5.91 -13.44 -23.32
C PRO A 78 5.68 -11.92 -23.18
N LEU A 79 6.25 -11.33 -22.14
CA LEU A 79 6.15 -9.91 -21.83
C LEU A 79 7.51 -9.37 -21.40
N ASP A 80 7.76 -8.10 -21.70
CA ASP A 80 8.88 -7.38 -21.11
C ASP A 80 8.61 -7.13 -19.62
N TYR A 81 9.63 -7.32 -18.79
CA TYR A 81 9.52 -7.13 -17.35
C TYR A 81 9.85 -5.70 -16.95
N ASP A 82 8.97 -5.09 -16.16
CA ASP A 82 9.27 -3.87 -15.43
C ASP A 82 10.31 -4.09 -14.32
N LEU A 83 10.90 -2.99 -13.84
CA LEU A 83 11.84 -2.99 -12.73
C LEU A 83 11.24 -2.29 -11.49
N PRO A 84 11.60 -2.73 -10.27
CA PRO A 84 11.24 -2.03 -9.05
C PRO A 84 11.66 -0.55 -9.11
N THR A 85 10.76 0.34 -8.71
CA THR A 85 11.00 1.79 -8.74
C THR A 85 10.91 2.36 -7.33
N SER A 86 11.92 3.16 -6.93
CA SER A 86 11.84 3.89 -5.66
C SER A 86 11.06 5.20 -5.83
N ILE A 87 10.09 5.42 -4.93
CA ILE A 87 9.37 6.68 -4.73
C ILE A 87 9.78 7.39 -3.43
N GLY A 88 10.69 6.79 -2.67
CA GLY A 88 11.18 7.28 -1.40
C GLY A 88 10.33 6.94 -0.19
N ALA A 89 9.34 6.08 -0.34
CA ALA A 89 8.44 5.72 0.74
C ALA A 89 9.15 4.95 1.85
N GLU A 90 10.10 4.07 1.52
CA GLU A 90 10.85 3.30 2.52
C GLU A 90 11.62 4.21 3.48
N ARG A 91 12.47 5.09 2.94
CA ARG A 91 13.26 6.04 3.74
C ARG A 91 12.39 7.04 4.50
N PHE A 92 11.26 7.46 3.92
CA PHE A 92 10.30 8.32 4.61
C PHE A 92 9.63 7.56 5.78
N CYS A 93 9.32 6.28 5.59
CA CYS A 93 8.74 5.42 6.64
C CYS A 93 9.66 5.22 7.85
N ILE A 94 10.99 5.33 7.69
CA ILE A 94 11.96 5.26 8.80
C ILE A 94 11.68 6.38 9.81
N VAL A 95 11.43 7.60 9.34
CA VAL A 95 11.19 8.78 10.19
C VAL A 95 9.71 9.01 10.53
N CYS A 96 8.79 8.74 9.60
CA CYS A 96 7.37 9.10 9.69
C CYS A 96 6.64 8.43 10.86
N LYS A 97 6.62 7.08 10.88
CA LYS A 97 5.95 6.25 11.90
C LYS A 97 4.46 6.58 12.18
N LYS A 98 3.82 7.44 11.38
CA LYS A 98 2.46 7.97 11.64
C LYS A 98 1.39 6.87 11.67
N CYS A 99 1.48 5.89 10.77
CA CYS A 99 0.60 4.72 10.77
C CYS A 99 0.71 3.89 12.07
N ALA A 100 1.93 3.67 12.57
CA ALA A 100 2.18 2.94 13.81
C ALA A 100 1.78 3.73 15.06
N THR A 101 1.91 5.05 15.03
CA THR A 101 1.43 5.92 16.10
C THR A 101 -0.09 5.94 16.21
N ASN A 102 -0.80 5.83 15.09
CA ASN A 102 -2.26 5.92 15.04
C ASN A 102 -2.97 4.56 15.01
N CYS A 103 -2.24 3.44 15.04
CA CYS A 103 -2.84 2.12 15.07
C CYS A 103 -3.52 1.87 16.43
N PRO A 104 -4.85 1.66 16.49
CA PRO A 104 -5.57 1.52 17.77
C PRO A 104 -5.07 0.36 18.63
N THR A 105 -4.67 -0.74 17.99
CA THR A 105 -4.21 -1.97 18.65
C THR A 105 -2.70 -2.10 18.71
N LYS A 106 -1.95 -1.04 18.33
CA LYS A 106 -0.48 -1.03 18.27
C LYS A 106 0.10 -2.21 17.47
N ALA A 107 -0.62 -2.66 16.45
CA ALA A 107 -0.23 -3.79 15.61
C ALA A 107 1.04 -3.52 14.78
N LEU A 108 1.31 -2.27 14.44
CA LEU A 108 2.44 -1.87 13.59
C LEU A 108 3.66 -1.46 14.42
N SER A 109 4.83 -2.03 14.11
CA SER A 109 6.08 -1.70 14.78
C SER A 109 6.54 -0.26 14.51
N LYS A 110 7.01 0.42 15.56
CA LYS A 110 7.73 1.72 15.49
C LYS A 110 9.24 1.57 15.33
N ASN A 111 9.76 0.34 15.44
CA ASN A 111 11.19 0.05 15.40
C ASN A 111 11.70 -0.04 13.94
N SER A 112 12.97 -0.38 13.78
CA SER A 112 13.56 -0.76 12.50
C SER A 112 12.86 -2.01 11.93
N LYS A 113 13.16 -2.32 10.66
CA LYS A 113 12.75 -3.57 10.05
C LYS A 113 13.38 -4.74 10.82
N SER A 114 12.68 -5.87 10.84
CA SER A 114 13.18 -7.15 11.35
C SER A 114 13.17 -8.15 10.20
N ASN A 115 14.11 -9.09 10.21
CA ASN A 115 14.05 -10.22 9.30
C ASN A 115 12.95 -11.19 9.74
N ILE A 116 11.96 -11.42 8.87
CA ILE A 116 10.87 -12.38 9.11
C ILE A 116 10.89 -13.36 7.95
N ARG A 117 11.34 -14.58 8.21
CA ARG A 117 11.45 -15.66 7.21
C ARG A 117 12.26 -15.22 5.97
N GLY A 118 13.42 -14.58 6.20
CA GLY A 118 14.30 -14.11 5.13
C GLY A 118 13.87 -12.78 4.48
N ILE A 119 12.76 -12.17 4.92
CA ILE A 119 12.27 -10.91 4.36
C ILE A 119 12.43 -9.79 5.39
N ASP A 120 13.20 -8.76 5.03
CA ASP A 120 13.35 -7.56 5.84
C ASP A 120 12.14 -6.63 5.70
N LYS A 121 11.31 -6.58 6.74
CA LYS A 121 10.11 -5.74 6.77
C LYS A 121 9.81 -5.23 8.18
N TRP A 122 8.96 -4.23 8.28
CA TRP A 122 8.45 -3.81 9.58
C TRP A 122 7.50 -4.86 10.14
N THR A 123 7.78 -5.35 11.34
CA THR A 123 6.94 -6.35 12.00
C THR A 123 5.52 -5.81 12.18
N THR A 124 4.54 -6.66 11.89
CA THR A 124 3.12 -6.41 12.16
C THR A 124 2.56 -7.56 12.95
N ASN A 125 1.94 -7.26 14.10
CA ASN A 125 1.14 -8.22 14.84
C ASN A 125 -0.23 -8.33 14.15
N VAL A 126 -0.40 -9.37 13.34
CA VAL A 126 -1.60 -9.57 12.53
C VAL A 126 -2.84 -9.84 13.37
N GLU A 127 -2.70 -10.54 14.51
CA GLU A 127 -3.80 -10.83 15.44
C GLU A 127 -4.36 -9.56 16.09
N ASN A 128 -3.46 -8.64 16.49
CA ASN A 128 -3.85 -7.33 17.00
C ASN A 128 -4.54 -6.49 15.91
N CYS A 129 -4.06 -6.57 14.67
CA CYS A 129 -4.71 -5.87 13.55
C CYS A 129 -6.11 -6.45 13.31
N TYR A 130 -6.27 -7.77 13.34
CA TYR A 130 -7.55 -8.42 13.10
C TYR A 130 -8.56 -8.19 14.24
N THR A 131 -8.08 -8.01 15.47
CA THR A 131 -8.96 -7.74 16.62
C THR A 131 -9.80 -6.48 16.45
N ILE A 132 -9.25 -5.39 15.88
CA ILE A 132 -10.06 -4.19 15.65
C ILE A 132 -11.09 -4.38 14.54
N TRP A 133 -10.82 -5.23 13.54
CA TRP A 133 -11.78 -5.54 12.48
C TRP A 133 -12.99 -6.27 13.04
N ARG A 134 -12.76 -7.25 13.91
CA ARG A 134 -13.82 -7.96 14.64
C ARG A 134 -14.62 -7.01 15.52
N PHE A 135 -13.96 -6.06 16.19
CA PHE A 135 -14.63 -5.08 17.03
C PHE A 135 -15.52 -4.10 16.24
N TYR A 136 -15.04 -3.59 15.10
CA TYR A 136 -15.84 -2.71 14.24
C TYR A 136 -16.89 -3.43 13.39
N GLY A 137 -16.74 -4.75 13.19
CA GLY A 137 -17.56 -5.51 12.23
C GLY A 137 -17.27 -5.15 10.76
N THR A 138 -16.16 -4.47 10.50
CA THR A 138 -15.72 -4.00 9.18
C THR A 138 -14.19 -3.82 9.17
N ASP A 139 -13.62 -3.64 7.98
CA ASP A 139 -12.27 -3.11 7.78
C ASP A 139 -11.99 -1.86 8.63
N CYS A 140 -10.75 -1.72 9.10
CA CYS A 140 -10.28 -0.52 9.81
C CYS A 140 -9.72 0.56 8.86
N GLY A 141 -8.53 0.34 8.29
CA GLY A 141 -7.92 1.28 7.32
C GLY A 141 -7.28 2.56 7.86
N ILE A 142 -7.23 2.80 9.19
CA ILE A 142 -6.62 4.02 9.76
C ILE A 142 -5.17 4.22 9.31
N CYS A 143 -4.40 3.14 9.19
CA CYS A 143 -3.01 3.21 8.72
C CYS A 143 -2.89 3.77 7.29
N MET A 144 -3.87 3.50 6.42
CA MET A 144 -3.95 4.05 5.06
C MET A 144 -4.48 5.49 5.10
N ALA A 145 -5.44 5.78 5.98
CA ALA A 145 -6.05 7.09 6.10
C ALA A 145 -5.02 8.17 6.50
N VAL A 146 -4.14 7.87 7.48
CA VAL A 146 -3.15 8.82 8.00
C VAL A 146 -1.83 8.88 7.22
N CYS A 147 -1.63 7.98 6.25
CA CYS A 147 -0.37 7.89 5.53
C CYS A 147 -0.14 9.14 4.67
N PRO A 148 0.99 9.87 4.80
CA PRO A 148 1.21 11.12 4.04
C PRO A 148 1.21 10.93 2.51
N PHE A 149 1.53 9.74 2.03
CA PHE A 149 1.45 9.42 0.60
C PHE A 149 0.02 9.31 0.09
N SER A 150 -0.96 9.13 0.98
CA SER A 150 -2.37 8.88 0.65
C SER A 150 -3.21 10.16 0.61
N HIS A 151 -2.56 11.33 0.72
CA HIS A 151 -3.21 12.61 0.47
C HIS A 151 -3.64 12.74 -0.99
N ARG A 152 -4.65 13.60 -1.23
CA ARG A 152 -5.22 13.84 -2.56
C ARG A 152 -4.12 14.13 -3.58
N ASN A 153 -4.25 13.56 -4.77
CA ASN A 153 -3.31 13.81 -5.86
C ASN A 153 -3.56 15.16 -6.52
N ASN A 154 -3.00 16.22 -5.93
CA ASN A 154 -2.96 17.56 -6.51
C ASN A 154 -1.50 18.01 -6.74
N TRP A 155 -1.32 19.15 -7.41
CA TRP A 155 0.00 19.68 -7.74
C TRP A 155 0.90 19.88 -6.50
N PHE A 156 0.33 20.33 -5.37
CA PHE A 156 1.06 20.48 -4.13
C PHE A 156 1.61 19.15 -3.60
N HIS A 157 0.77 18.10 -3.47
CA HIS A 157 1.24 16.79 -2.99
C HIS A 157 2.11 16.07 -4.01
N PHE A 158 1.93 16.36 -5.30
CA PHE A 158 2.85 15.91 -6.33
C PHE A 158 4.25 16.47 -6.09
N LEU A 159 4.39 17.77 -5.83
CA LEU A 159 5.67 18.39 -5.49
C LEU A 159 6.27 17.80 -4.22
N ILE A 160 5.46 17.65 -3.15
CA ILE A 160 5.92 17.04 -1.89
C ILE A 160 6.41 15.61 -2.12
N ARG A 161 5.72 14.78 -2.91
CA ARG A 161 6.18 13.42 -3.26
C ARG A 161 7.48 13.45 -4.05
N LYS A 162 7.67 14.40 -4.97
CA LYS A 162 8.95 14.60 -5.68
C LYS A 162 10.06 15.01 -4.71
N MET A 163 9.79 15.87 -3.75
CA MET A 163 10.75 16.22 -2.70
C MET A 163 11.09 14.99 -1.84
N VAL A 164 10.12 14.20 -1.39
CA VAL A 164 10.42 12.93 -0.70
C VAL A 164 11.25 11.99 -1.58
N LYS A 165 10.99 11.97 -2.89
CA LYS A 165 11.72 11.17 -3.88
C LYS A 165 13.18 11.60 -4.12
N PHE A 166 13.48 12.89 -4.12
CA PHE A 166 14.81 13.39 -4.51
C PHE A 166 15.59 14.04 -3.37
N LEU A 167 14.92 14.42 -2.29
CA LEU A 167 15.43 15.26 -1.21
C LEU A 167 15.23 14.58 0.16
N PRO A 168 15.89 13.44 0.43
CA PRO A 168 15.64 12.62 1.63
C PRO A 168 15.97 13.31 2.96
N MET A 169 16.92 14.26 2.96
CA MET A 169 17.26 15.05 4.15
C MET A 169 16.13 15.99 4.60
N LEU A 170 15.18 16.32 3.71
CA LEU A 170 13.99 17.09 4.07
C LEU A 170 12.88 16.24 4.71
N ASN A 171 13.01 14.91 4.79
CA ASN A 171 11.92 14.03 5.24
C ASN A 171 11.36 14.41 6.63
N LYS A 172 12.21 14.83 7.57
CA LYS A 172 11.76 15.28 8.91
C LYS A 172 10.97 16.59 8.83
N THR A 173 11.44 17.54 8.02
CA THR A 173 10.78 18.83 7.81
C THR A 173 9.44 18.64 7.09
N LEU A 174 9.41 17.82 6.03
CA LEU A 174 8.18 17.49 5.31
C LEU A 174 7.17 16.78 6.20
N LEU A 175 7.62 15.88 7.08
CA LEU A 175 6.77 15.26 8.10
C LEU A 175 6.22 16.28 9.11
N PHE A 176 7.03 17.24 9.56
CA PHE A 176 6.57 18.29 10.46
C PHE A 176 5.43 19.10 9.83
N PHE A 177 5.59 19.52 8.57
CA PHE A 177 4.53 20.23 7.85
C PHE A 177 3.30 19.35 7.59
N ASP A 178 3.48 18.06 7.31
CA ASP A 178 2.36 17.11 7.23
C ASP A 178 1.58 17.02 8.54
N GLU A 179 2.28 16.96 9.69
CA GLU A 179 1.65 16.93 11.01
C GLU A 179 0.97 18.27 11.36
N LEU A 180 1.52 19.40 10.90
CA LEU A 180 0.92 20.73 11.09
C LEU A 180 -0.39 20.87 10.31
N VAL A 181 -0.42 20.44 9.05
CA VAL A 181 -1.57 20.62 8.15
C VAL A 181 -2.64 19.55 8.36
N TYR A 182 -2.24 18.30 8.55
CA TYR A 182 -3.16 17.15 8.63
C TYR A 182 -3.32 16.55 10.02
N GLY A 183 -2.64 17.12 11.01
CA GLY A 183 -2.61 16.61 12.36
C GLY A 183 -1.69 15.40 12.53
N LYS A 184 -1.17 15.25 13.75
CA LYS A 184 -0.36 14.08 14.14
C LYS A 184 -1.20 12.84 14.40
N LYS A 185 -2.38 13.05 14.99
CA LYS A 185 -3.32 11.99 15.38
C LYS A 185 -4.46 11.89 14.37
N TRP A 186 -4.92 10.66 14.15
CA TRP A 186 -6.13 10.40 13.39
C TRP A 186 -7.32 11.00 14.14
N GLN A 187 -8.20 11.64 13.39
CA GLN A 187 -9.47 12.16 13.86
C GLN A 187 -10.55 11.59 12.94
N ILE A 188 -11.70 11.28 13.52
CA ILE A 188 -12.90 10.95 12.76
C ILE A 188 -13.23 12.20 11.95
N ARG A 189 -13.30 12.04 10.63
CA ARG A 189 -13.76 13.11 9.74
C ARG A 189 -15.25 12.88 9.58
N ASP A 190 -16.04 13.89 9.93
CA ASP A 190 -17.47 13.93 9.68
C ASP A 190 -17.77 13.82 8.17
#